data_AF-A0A3M2UR28-F1
#
_entry.id   AF-A0A3M2UR28-F1
#
_cell.length_a   1.000
_cell.length_b   1.000
_cell.length_c   1.000
_cell.angle_alpha   90.00
_cell.angle_beta   90.00
_cell.angle_gamma   90.00
#
_symmetry.space_group_name_H-M   'P 1'
#
loop_
_entity.id
_entity.type
_entity.pdbx_description
1 polymer ?
#
loop_
_entity_poly.entity_id
_entity_poly.type
_entity_poly.pdbx_seq_one_letter_code
_entity_poly.pdbx_strand_id
1 'polypeptide(L)' 'WPNVGTDDAAFCRDLFVDQHVTAVPGSYLSREVDGVNPGAGRVRLALVAPLAECIEAAERIRAFVLK' A
#
# COMPACT_ATOMS: atom_id res chain seq x y z
N TRP A 1 -0.48 -2.73 8.40
CA TRP A 1 -1.29 -3.33 7.35
C TRP A 1 -2.59 -2.54 7.13
N PRO A 2 -2.49 -1.31 6.62
CA PRO A 2 -3.67 -0.49 6.34
C PRO A 2 -4.59 -1.19 5.35
N ASN A 3 -5.89 -1.10 5.57
CA ASN A 3 -6.90 -1.48 4.60
C ASN A 3 -7.11 -0.30 3.65
N VAL A 4 -7.00 -0.54 2.34
CA VAL A 4 -7.16 0.47 1.29
C VAL A 4 -8.55 0.46 0.66
N GLY A 5 -9.42 -0.48 1.04
CA GLY A 5 -10.83 -0.55 0.62
C GLY A 5 -11.05 -0.92 -0.86
N THR A 6 -9.97 -1.08 -1.61
CA THR A 6 -9.95 -1.36 -3.05
C THR A 6 -9.04 -2.56 -3.34
N ASP A 7 -8.86 -2.89 -4.61
CA ASP A 7 -7.80 -3.80 -5.05
C ASP A 7 -6.42 -3.27 -4.61
N ASP A 8 -5.68 -4.06 -3.82
CA ASP A 8 -4.40 -3.66 -3.25
C ASP A 8 -3.26 -3.64 -4.27
N ALA A 9 -3.31 -4.48 -5.30
CA ALA A 9 -2.30 -4.50 -6.36
C ALA A 9 -2.43 -3.27 -7.27
N ALA A 10 -3.67 -2.91 -7.63
CA ALA A 10 -3.98 -1.68 -8.36
C ALA A 10 -3.58 -0.44 -7.55
N PHE A 11 -3.95 -0.38 -6.26
CA PHE A 11 -3.54 0.71 -5.37
C PHE A 11 -2.01 0.90 -5.36
N CYS A 12 -1.25 -0.18 -5.16
CA CYS A 12 0.22 -0.10 -5.13
C CYS A 12 0.82 0.32 -6.47
N ARG A 13 0.28 -0.17 -7.60
CA ARG A 13 0.74 0.23 -8.93
C ARG A 13 0.48 1.71 -9.17
N ASP A 14 -0.74 2.17 -8.92
CA ASP A 14 -1.16 3.53 -9.24
C ASP A 14 -0.48 4.55 -8.30
N LEU A 15 -0.27 4.19 -7.02
CA LEU A 15 0.56 4.98 -6.10
C LEU A 15 1.99 5.15 -6.62
N PHE A 16 2.59 4.10 -7.18
CA PHE A 16 3.93 4.19 -7.75
C PHE A 16 3.95 5.07 -9.00
N VAL A 17 2.97 4.93 -9.90
CA VAL A 17 2.86 5.75 -11.12
C VAL A 17 2.69 7.23 -10.78
N ASP A 18 1.80 7.57 -9.85
CA ASP A 18 1.46 8.96 -9.56
C ASP A 18 2.47 9.63 -8.62
N GLN A 19 3.01 8.89 -7.64
CA GLN A 19 3.78 9.47 -6.53
C GLN A 19 5.21 8.94 -6.39
N HIS A 20 5.58 7.92 -7.18
CA HIS A 20 6.87 7.21 -7.07
C HIS A 20 7.10 6.63 -5.66
N VAL A 21 6.02 6.27 -4.96
CA VAL A 21 6.08 5.61 -3.64
C VAL A 21 5.82 4.11 -3.85
N THR A 22 6.71 3.27 -3.33
CA THR A 22 6.56 1.82 -3.39
C THR A 22 5.94 1.26 -2.11
N ALA A 23 4.99 0.34 -2.28
CA ALA A 23 4.39 -0.45 -1.22
C ALA A 23 4.20 -1.88 -1.71
N VAL A 24 3.93 -2.81 -0.80
CA VAL A 24 3.69 -4.22 -1.18
C VAL A 24 2.22 -4.58 -1.03
N PRO A 25 1.57 -5.12 -2.08
CA PRO A 25 0.20 -5.62 -2.02
C PRO A 25 0.08 -6.74 -0.98
N GLY A 26 -0.94 -6.69 -0.13
CA GLY A 26 -1.11 -7.67 0.93
C GLY A 26 -1.66 -9.00 0.45
N SER A 27 -2.42 -8.99 -0.64
CA SER A 27 -2.86 -10.20 -1.33
C SER A 27 -1.67 -11.10 -1.71
N TYR A 28 -0.51 -10.50 -2.03
CA TYR A 28 0.70 -11.23 -2.42
C TYR A 28 1.47 -11.85 -1.23
N LEU A 29 1.15 -11.41 0.00
CA LEU A 29 1.83 -11.83 1.22
C LEU A 29 1.01 -12.82 2.06
N SER A 30 -0.12 -13.28 1.53
CA SER A 30 -0.99 -14.24 2.20
C SER A 30 -1.54 -15.27 1.22
N ARG A 31 -2.15 -16.33 1.75
CA ARG A 31 -2.79 -17.38 0.98
C ARG A 31 -4.28 -17.36 1.27
N GLU A 32 -5.05 -17.78 0.28
CA GLU A 32 -6.49 -17.99 0.46
C GLU A 32 -6.73 -19.11 1.48
N VAL A 33 -7.66 -18.87 2.40
CA VAL A 33 -8.16 -19.83 3.38
C VAL A 33 -9.68 -19.69 3.38
N ASP A 34 -10.39 -20.80 3.20
CA ASP A 34 -11.86 -20.84 3.15
C ASP A 34 -12.47 -19.85 2.14
N GLY A 35 -11.84 -19.68 0.98
CA GLY A 35 -12.30 -18.76 -0.07
C GLY A 35 -11.96 -17.28 0.18
N VAL A 36 -11.21 -16.97 1.24
CA VAL A 36 -10.87 -15.60 1.62
C VAL A 36 -9.36 -15.42 1.71
N ASN A 37 -8.84 -14.40 1.02
CA ASN A 37 -7.45 -13.95 1.19
C ASN A 37 -7.41 -12.86 2.28
N PRO A 38 -6.76 -13.10 3.44
CA PRO A 38 -6.78 -12.16 4.57
C PRO A 38 -5.94 -10.89 4.31
N GLY A 39 -5.03 -10.93 3.33
CA GLY A 39 -4.24 -9.78 2.90
C GLY A 39 -4.87 -8.96 1.79
N ALA A 40 -5.95 -9.45 1.14
CA ALA A 40 -6.65 -8.72 0.10
C ALA A 40 -7.17 -7.38 0.60
N GLY A 41 -7.00 -6.34 -0.22
CA GLY A 41 -7.38 -4.97 0.12
C GLY A 41 -6.52 -4.34 1.22
N ARG A 42 -5.36 -4.91 1.53
CA ARG A 42 -4.39 -4.34 2.49
C ARG A 42 -3.05 -4.11 1.84
N VAL A 43 -2.28 -3.16 2.38
CA VAL A 43 -0.92 -2.88 1.92
C VAL A 43 0.10 -3.00 3.06
N ARG A 44 1.33 -3.37 2.72
CA ARG A 44 2.47 -3.37 3.65
C ARG A 44 3.37 -2.17 3.34
N LEU A 45 3.56 -1.33 4.36
CA LEU A 45 4.50 -0.21 4.36
C LEU A 45 5.68 -0.56 5.27
N ALA A 46 6.89 -0.27 4.82
CA ALA A 46 8.12 -0.45 5.59
C ALA A 46 8.71 0.92 5.93
N LEU A 47 8.56 1.35 7.19
CA LEU A 47 9.12 2.61 7.70
C LEU A 47 10.56 2.41 8.18
N VAL A 48 11.41 1.96 7.25
CA VAL A 48 12.81 1.59 7.51
C VAL A 48 13.81 2.58 6.89
N ALA A 49 13.33 3.46 6.01
CA ALA A 49 14.08 4.58 5.47
C ALA A 49 14.27 5.68 6.55
N PRO A 50 15.16 6.66 6.33
CA PRO A 50 15.26 7.83 7.21
C PRO A 50 13.91 8.51 7.47
N LEU A 51 13.76 9.11 8.66
CA LEU A 51 12.49 9.71 9.11
C LEU A 51 11.95 10.74 8.11
N ALA A 52 12.81 11.60 7.58
CA ALA A 52 12.41 12.63 6.62
C ALA A 52 11.79 12.03 5.35
N GLU A 53 12.39 10.96 4.81
CA GLU A 53 11.85 10.25 3.64
C GLU A 53 10.52 9.56 3.96
N CYS A 54 10.38 9.00 5.18
CA CYS A 54 9.12 8.40 5.62
C CYS A 54 7.99 9.44 5.74
N ILE A 55 8.30 10.65 6.22
CA ILE A 55 7.34 11.76 6.31
C ILE A 55 6.91 12.18 4.90
N GLU A 56 7.87 12.41 4.00
CA GLU A 56 7.58 12.80 2.62
C GLU A 56 6.72 11.75 1.90
N ALA A 57 7.06 10.46 2.04
CA ALA A 57 6.27 9.38 1.47
C ALA A 57 4.84 9.36 2.03
N ALA A 58 4.66 9.61 3.34
CA ALA A 58 3.34 9.68 3.96
C ALA A 58 2.50 10.85 3.43
N GLU A 59 3.11 12.02 3.21
CA GLU A 59 2.43 13.18 2.61
C GLU A 59 1.99 12.91 1.16
N ARG A 60 2.85 12.26 0.37
CA ARG A 60 2.53 11.85 -1.01
C ARG A 60 1.41 10.81 -1.05
N ILE A 61 1.44 9.81 -0.16
CA ILE A 61 0.36 8.83 -0.01
C ILE A 61 -0.95 9.56 0.33
N ARG A 62 -0.92 10.52 1.25
CA ARG A 62 -2.11 11.32 1.59
C ARG A 62 -2.63 12.09 0.38
N ALA A 63 -1.76 12.74 -0.39
CA ALA A 63 -2.16 13.47 -1.60
C ALA A 63 -2.81 12.55 -2.64
N PHE A 64 -2.28 11.35 -2.82
CA PHE A 64 -2.85 10.33 -3.71
C PHE A 64 -4.25 9.87 -3.27
N VAL A 65 -4.45 9.62 -1.97
CA VAL A 65 -5.74 9.11 -1.44
C VAL A 65 -6.85 10.18 -1.43
N LEU A 66 -6.49 11.46 -1.36
CA LEU A 66 -7.43 12.58 -1.36
C LEU A 66 -7.81 13.10 -2.76
N LYS A 67 -7.18 12.56 -3.80
CA LYS A 67 -7.47 12.85 -5.21
C LYS A 67 -8.77 12.19 -5.65
#